data_AF-A0A2E9DZ78-F1
#
_entry.id   AF-A0A2E9DZ78-F1
#
_cell.length_a   1.000
_cell.length_b   1.000
_cell.length_c   1.000
_cell.angle_alpha   90.00
_cell.angle_beta   90.00
_cell.angle_gamma   90.00
#
_symmetry.space_group_name_H-M   'P 1'
#
loop_
_entity.id
_entity.type
_entity.pdbx_description
1 polymer ?
#
loop_
_entity_poly.entity_id
_entity_poly.type
_entity_poly.pdbx_seq_one_letter_code
_entity_poly.pdbx_strand_id
1 'polypeptide(L)'
;MEFAQYSLALIFTFALVRFVTENTKFHLRAKGIWIHHWILAAIAMIVIYAMNIDNPIIWGCLTGVALEGLRRKNWSIKDSKKKSA
;
A
#
# COMPACT_ATOMS: atom_id res chain seq x y z
N MET A 1 8.90 17.16 16.75
CA MET A 1 9.36 15.78 16.48
C MET A 1 8.57 15.11 15.36
N GLU A 2 7.60 15.83 14.74
CA GLU A 2 6.74 15.35 13.65
C GLU A 2 7.50 14.62 12.52
N PHE A 3 8.59 15.20 12.02
CA PHE A 3 9.40 14.58 10.97
C PHE A 3 9.97 13.22 11.39
N ALA A 4 10.50 13.12 12.62
CA ALA A 4 11.03 11.86 13.13
C ALA A 4 9.94 10.81 13.29
N GLN A 5 8.75 11.19 13.77
CA GLN A 5 7.59 10.31 13.89
C GLN A 5 7.11 9.82 12.52
N TYR A 6 7.02 10.71 11.53
CA TYR A 6 6.70 10.36 10.14
C TYR A 6 7.72 9.36 9.58
N SER A 7 9.02 9.64 9.71
CA SER A 7 10.08 8.77 9.20
C SER A 7 10.07 7.39 9.84
N LEU A 8 9.93 7.32 11.17
CA LEU A 8 9.87 6.04 11.89
C LEU A 8 8.62 5.24 11.51
N ALA A 9 7.46 5.89 11.46
CA ALA A 9 6.21 5.26 11.04
C ALA A 9 6.27 4.72 9.61
N LEU A 10 6.89 5.47 8.69
CA LEU A 10 7.12 5.05 7.30
C LEU A 10 8.01 3.82 7.23
N ILE A 11 9.18 3.85 7.86
CA ILE A 11 10.14 2.73 7.82
C ILE A 11 9.51 1.48 8.45
N PHE A 12 8.89 1.64 9.63
CA PHE A 12 8.25 0.53 10.33
C PHE A 12 7.13 -0.09 9.50
N THR A 13 6.22 0.74 8.95
CA THR A 13 5.08 0.24 8.18
C THR A 13 5.51 -0.38 6.87
N PHE A 14 6.49 0.21 6.18
CA PHE A 14 7.06 -0.40 4.98
C PHE A 14 7.65 -1.79 5.27
N ALA A 15 8.47 -1.91 6.32
CA ALA A 15 9.07 -3.18 6.71
C ALA A 15 8.01 -4.21 7.14
N LEU A 16 7.01 -3.79 7.91
CA LEU A 16 5.92 -4.65 8.37
C LEU A 16 5.06 -5.14 7.20
N VAL A 17 4.60 -4.25 6.32
CA VAL A 17 3.81 -4.63 5.14
C VAL A 17 4.60 -5.59 4.28
N ARG A 18 5.90 -5.33 4.07
CA ARG A 18 6.76 -6.25 3.32
C ARG A 18 6.86 -7.62 3.99
N PHE A 19 7.09 -7.65 5.30
CA PHE A 19 7.12 -8.90 6.06
C PHE A 19 5.81 -9.67 5.88
N VAL A 20 4.66 -9.00 6.00
CA VAL A 20 3.35 -9.63 5.81
C VAL A 20 3.15 -10.09 4.37
N THR A 21 3.47 -9.27 3.37
CA THR A 21 3.21 -9.58 1.95
C THR A 21 4.20 -10.56 1.33
N GLU A 22 5.38 -10.78 1.94
CA GLU A 22 6.35 -11.81 1.54
C GLU A 22 6.12 -13.14 2.28
N ASN A 23 5.73 -13.11 3.56
CA ASN A 23 5.50 -14.34 4.34
C ASN A 23 4.08 -14.90 4.22
N THR A 24 3.12 -14.05 3.88
CA THR A 24 1.75 -14.49 3.64
C THR A 24 1.53 -14.60 2.14
N LYS A 25 0.94 -15.70 1.69
CA LYS A 25 0.36 -15.81 0.34
C LYS A 25 -0.89 -14.92 0.25
N PHE A 26 -0.72 -13.61 0.44
CA PHE A 26 -1.78 -12.60 0.45
C PHE A 26 -2.28 -12.39 -1.00
N HIS A 27 -2.97 -13.39 -1.53
CA HIS A 27 -3.78 -13.27 -2.73
C HIS A 27 -5.11 -12.66 -2.29
N LEU A 28 -5.19 -11.33 -2.23
CA LEU A 28 -6.48 -10.60 -2.16
C LEU A 28 -7.22 -10.80 -3.50
N ARG A 29 -7.70 -12.03 -3.75
CA ARG A 29 -8.52 -12.42 -4.90
C ARG A 29 -9.96 -11.98 -4.65
N ALA A 30 -10.21 -10.68 -4.74
CA ALA A 30 -11.56 -10.19 -4.91
C ALA A 30 -11.95 -10.39 -6.39
N LYS A 31 -12.61 -11.51 -6.72
CA LYS A 31 -13.26 -11.76 -8.03
C LYS A 31 -12.40 -11.46 -9.29
N GLY A 32 -11.09 -11.74 -9.26
CA GLY A 32 -10.20 -11.57 -10.43
C GLY A 32 -9.58 -10.19 -10.60
N ILE A 33 -9.71 -9.29 -9.61
CA ILE A 33 -9.06 -7.98 -9.58
C ILE A 33 -7.93 -8.02 -8.57
N TRP A 34 -6.70 -7.78 -9.02
CA TRP A 34 -5.54 -7.59 -8.15
C TRP A 34 -5.53 -6.15 -7.66
N ILE A 35 -6.29 -5.88 -6.59
CA ILE A 35 -6.23 -4.57 -5.93
C ILE A 35 -4.89 -4.49 -5.21
N HIS A 36 -3.96 -3.72 -5.79
CA HIS A 36 -2.71 -3.44 -5.13
C HIS A 36 -2.96 -2.54 -3.92
N HIS A 37 -2.38 -2.91 -2.78
CA HIS A 37 -2.55 -2.16 -1.53
C HIS A 37 -2.03 -0.72 -1.63
N TRP A 38 -1.13 -0.40 -2.58
CA TRP A 38 -0.73 0.99 -2.82
C TRP A 38 -1.88 1.86 -3.34
N ILE A 39 -2.83 1.31 -4.10
CA ILE A 39 -4.00 2.05 -4.60
C ILE A 39 -4.92 2.39 -3.42
N LEU A 40 -5.13 1.42 -2.52
CA LEU A 40 -5.93 1.64 -1.30
C LEU A 40 -5.27 2.68 -0.39
N ALA A 41 -3.93 2.61 -0.23
CA ALA A 41 -3.18 3.61 0.53
C ALA A 41 -3.32 5.01 -0.09
N ALA A 42 -3.20 5.13 -1.41
CA ALA A 42 -3.36 6.41 -2.10
C ALA A 42 -4.79 6.98 -1.96
N ILE A 43 -5.82 6.15 -2.07
CA ILE A 43 -7.22 6.58 -1.85
C ILE A 43 -7.42 7.03 -0.39
N ALA A 44 -6.89 6.27 0.57
CA ALA A 44 -6.97 6.65 1.98
C ALA A 44 -6.26 7.99 2.24
N MET A 45 -5.08 8.22 1.64
CA MET A 45 -4.36 9.49 1.70
C MET A 45 -5.20 10.66 1.17
N ILE A 46 -5.92 10.48 0.06
CA ILE A 46 -6.82 11.52 -0.49
C ILE A 46 -7.96 11.83 0.48
N VAL A 47 -8.56 10.81 1.10
CA VAL A 47 -9.66 11.00 2.06
C VAL A 47 -9.17 11.75 3.31
N ILE A 48 -8.06 11.34 3.90
CA ILE A 48 -7.54 12.03 5.10
C ILE A 48 -7.08 13.45 4.79
N TYR A 49 -6.58 13.70 3.57
CA TYR A 49 -6.25 15.03 3.08
C TYR A 49 -7.50 15.91 3.00
N ALA A 50 -8.59 15.41 2.42
CA ALA A 50 -9.86 16.13 2.36
C ALA A 50 -10.46 16.43 3.75
N MET A 51 -10.09 15.63 4.76
CA MET A 51 -10.50 15.81 6.16
C MET A 51 -9.56 16.70 6.98
N ASN A 52 -8.48 17.25 6.40
CA ASN A 52 -7.44 18.03 7.08
C ASN A 52 -6.83 17.30 8.30
N ILE A 53 -6.54 16.00 8.14
CA ILE A 53 -5.87 15.23 9.19
C ILE A 53 -4.35 15.35 9.01
N ASP A 54 -3.68 16.04 9.94
CA ASP A 54 -2.25 16.35 9.84
C ASP A 54 -1.33 15.41 10.64
N ASN A 55 -1.85 14.28 11.15
CA ASN A 55 -1.07 13.42 12.04
C ASN A 55 0.11 12.74 11.30
N PRO A 56 1.38 13.02 11.67
CA PRO A 56 2.55 12.54 10.93
C PRO A 56 2.72 11.02 10.96
N ILE A 57 2.23 10.35 12.01
CA ILE A 57 2.28 8.88 12.11
C ILE A 57 1.33 8.27 11.08
N ILE A 58 0.11 8.81 10.94
CA ILE A 58 -0.87 8.33 9.95
C ILE A 58 -0.31 8.50 8.54
N TRP A 59 0.24 9.68 8.24
CA TRP A 59 0.89 9.95 6.96
C TRP A 59 2.09 9.03 6.72
N GLY A 60 2.96 8.83 7.72
CA GLY A 60 4.11 7.94 7.62
C GLY A 60 3.69 6.50 7.33
N CYS A 61 2.70 5.98 8.07
CA CYS A 61 2.15 4.66 7.85
C CYS A 61 1.60 4.50 6.42
N LEU A 62 0.72 5.40 5.97
CA LEU A 62 0.12 5.32 4.63
C LEU A 62 1.17 5.40 3.52
N THR A 63 2.15 6.29 3.65
CA THR A 63 3.28 6.36 2.72
C THR A 63 4.07 5.05 2.70
N GLY A 64 4.34 4.45 3.88
CA GLY A 64 5.02 3.16 3.98
C GLY A 64 4.27 2.02 3.26
N VAL A 65 2.94 1.95 3.42
CA VAL A 65 2.08 1.00 2.69
C VAL A 65 2.15 1.26 1.17
N ALA A 66 2.03 2.52 0.75
CA ALA A 66 2.07 2.87 -0.67
C ALA A 66 3.39 2.50 -1.33
N LEU A 67 4.52 2.79 -0.68
CA LEU A 67 5.86 2.50 -1.22
C LEU A 67 6.12 0.99 -1.36
N GLU A 68 5.65 0.14 -0.44
CA GLU A 68 5.79 -1.32 -0.59
C GLU A 68 5.06 -1.79 -1.85
N GLY A 69 3.84 -1.31 -2.07
CA GLY A 69 3.05 -1.75 -3.21
C GLY A 69 3.58 -1.21 -4.53
N LEU A 70 4.10 0.01 -4.58
CA LEU A 70 4.73 0.60 -5.78
C LEU A 70 6.01 -0.15 -6.20
N ARG A 71 6.74 -0.75 -5.25
CA ARG A 71 7.93 -1.57 -5.52
C ARG A 71 7.64 -2.81 -6.36
N ARG A 72 6.42 -3.36 -6.30
CA ARG A 72 6.07 -4.62 -6.97
C ARG A 72 6.15 -4.44 -8.50
N LYS A 73 6.76 -5.39 -9.21
CA LYS A 73 7.01 -5.30 -10.67
C LYS A 73 5.75 -5.42 -11.54
N ASN A 74 4.69 -6.05 -11.05
CA ASN A 74 3.45 -6.30 -11.81
C ASN A 74 2.33 -5.38 -11.35
N TRP A 75 2.17 -4.23 -11.98
CA TRP A 75 1.07 -3.30 -11.69
C TRP A 75 -0.25 -3.68 -12.38
N SER A 76 -0.31 -4.84 -13.05
CA SER A 76 -1.51 -5.26 -13.77
C SER A 76 -2.65 -5.54 -12.79
N ILE A 77 -3.67 -4.70 -12.83
CA ILE A 77 -4.92 -4.85 -12.08
C ILE A 77 -5.77 -6.01 -12.64
N LYS A 78 -5.51 -6.40 -13.89
CA LYS A 78 -6.20 -7.45 -14.63
C LYS A 78 -5.35 -8.71 -14.68
N ASP A 79 -5.89 -9.82 -14.19
CA ASP A 79 -5.39 -11.16 -14.49
C ASP A 79 -5.57 -11.35 -15.99
N SER A 80 -4.52 -11.14 -16.79
CA SER A 80 -4.56 -11.47 -18.21
C SER A 80 -4.59 -12.99 -18.31
N LYS A 81 -5.80 -13.56 -18.21
CA LYS A 81 -6.06 -14.84 -18.83
C LYS A 81 -5.76 -14.65 -20.31
N LYS A 82 -4.53 -14.99 -20.69
CA LYS A 82 -4.14 -15.33 -22.05
C LYS A 82 -5.11 -16.43 -22.47
N LYS A 83 -6.19 -16.06 -23.17
CA LYS A 83 -6.92 -17.01 -24.00
C LYS A 83 -5.98 -17.32 -25.15
N SER A 84 -5.11 -18.30 -24.96
CA SER A 84 -4.68 -19.13 -26.08
C SER A 84 -5.89 -19.98 -26.44
N ALA A 85 -6.55 -19.62 -27.54
CA ALA A 85 -7.40 -20.47 -28.34
C ALA A 85 -7.22 -20.02 -29.78
#